data_AF-A0A383E8J4-F1
#
_entry.id   AF-A0A383E8J4-F1
#
_cell.length_a   1.000
_cell.length_b   1.000
_cell.length_c   1.000
_cell.angle_alpha   90.00
_cell.angle_beta   90.00
_cell.angle_gamma   90.00
#
_symmetry.space_group_name_H-M   'P 1'
#
loop_
_entity.id
_entity.type
_entity.pdbx_description
1 polymer ?
#
loop_
_entity_poly.entity_id
_entity_poly.type
_entity_poly.pdbx_seq_one_letter_code
_entity_poly.pdbx_strand_id
1 'polypeptide(L)'
;LENWTMNIDAHDHIGRGDLIFAVGDNMFVFTQSGDLYCINPDNGQVININKLYANEDFSFIRDETSKSFVLYANGFLVGLDPHNGKTLWKIRETNITNPKNHLQLIDNRLIVVRQVNNKIIIKAYARTTGELLWVSNEKIWPNNSNPDNGKEYFIEVKKNISGNAEALYIGTRWNGLYSIDLAWNPDKNYIPAADLYNHLASCYNKIEDFTESERLLIHVVDVIDQQNEDAL
;
A
#
# COMPACT_ATOMS: atom_id res chain seq x y z
N LEU A 1 -29.17 1.87 23.35
CA LEU A 1 -29.00 1.55 21.92
C LEU A 1 -30.37 1.47 21.31
N GLU A 2 -30.60 2.26 20.27
CA GLU A 2 -31.80 2.18 19.45
C GLU A 2 -31.43 1.61 18.09
N ASN A 3 -32.34 0.84 17.51
CA ASN A 3 -32.17 0.37 16.14
C ASN A 3 -32.19 1.58 15.21
N TRP A 4 -31.30 1.61 14.23
CA TRP A 4 -31.20 2.70 13.26
C TRP A 4 -31.15 2.16 11.84
N THR A 5 -31.51 3.02 10.89
CA THR A 5 -31.42 2.76 9.45
C THR A 5 -30.75 3.97 8.80
N MET A 6 -29.82 3.72 7.88
CA MET A 6 -29.26 4.74 7.01
C MET A 6 -29.57 4.40 5.55
N ASN A 7 -29.78 5.42 4.73
CA ASN A 7 -29.92 5.25 3.29
C ASN A 7 -28.60 5.58 2.62
N ILE A 8 -28.20 4.76 1.65
CA ILE A 8 -27.16 5.07 0.67
C ILE A 8 -27.77 5.82 -0.52
N ASP A 9 -26.95 6.24 -1.49
CA ASP A 9 -27.45 6.87 -2.72
C ASP A 9 -28.52 5.99 -3.40
N ALA A 10 -29.59 6.62 -3.87
CA ALA A 10 -30.77 5.93 -4.40
C ALA A 10 -30.51 5.13 -5.69
N HIS A 11 -29.42 5.42 -6.40
CA HIS A 11 -29.01 4.71 -7.62
C HIS A 11 -27.82 3.77 -7.37
N ASP A 12 -27.42 3.59 -6.11
CA ASP A 12 -26.32 2.73 -5.72
C ASP A 12 -26.82 1.56 -4.86
N HIS A 13 -25.95 0.58 -4.66
CA HIS A 13 -26.28 -0.58 -3.84
C HIS A 13 -25.03 -1.22 -3.25
N ILE A 14 -25.26 -1.95 -2.15
CA ILE A 14 -24.25 -2.82 -1.54
C ILE A 14 -24.33 -4.16 -2.27
N GLY A 15 -23.24 -4.54 -2.93
CA GLY A 15 -23.12 -5.80 -3.65
C GLY A 15 -22.94 -7.02 -2.73
N ARG A 16 -22.21 -8.02 -3.21
CA ARG A 16 -21.84 -9.21 -2.42
C ARG A 16 -20.35 -9.19 -2.09
N GLY A 17 -19.99 -9.74 -0.92
CA GLY A 17 -18.61 -9.94 -0.50
C GLY A 17 -18.25 -9.16 0.76
N ASP A 18 -16.97 -8.85 0.90
CA ASP A 18 -16.39 -8.15 2.04
C ASP A 18 -16.58 -6.63 1.92
N LEU A 19 -17.85 -6.22 1.94
CA LEU A 19 -18.31 -4.85 1.65
C LEU A 19 -18.78 -4.08 2.89
N ILE A 20 -19.07 -4.80 3.98
CA ILE A 20 -19.46 -4.22 5.27
C ILE A 20 -18.52 -4.79 6.32
N PHE A 21 -17.82 -3.91 7.03
CA PHE A 21 -16.82 -4.32 8.00
C PHE A 21 -16.56 -3.25 9.05
N ALA A 22 -15.97 -3.63 10.18
CA ALA A 22 -15.54 -2.70 11.21
C ALA A 22 -14.01 -2.58 11.23
N VAL A 23 -13.51 -1.36 11.45
CA VAL A 23 -12.09 -1.09 11.74
C VAL A 23 -12.04 0.00 12.81
N GLY A 24 -11.38 -0.28 13.93
CA GLY A 24 -11.47 0.58 15.11
C GLY A 24 -12.90 0.70 15.61
N ASP A 25 -13.34 1.93 15.88
CA ASP A 25 -14.67 2.21 16.45
C ASP A 25 -15.74 2.49 15.38
N ASN A 26 -15.38 2.42 14.09
CA ASN A 26 -16.27 2.77 12.99
C ASN A 26 -16.62 1.57 12.12
N MET A 27 -17.81 1.65 11.52
CA MET A 27 -18.25 0.72 10.50
C MET A 27 -18.03 1.33 9.12
N PHE A 28 -17.60 0.49 8.19
CA PHE A 28 -17.36 0.83 6.80
C PHE A 28 -18.32 0.07 5.90
N VAL A 29 -18.90 0.77 4.93
CA VAL A 29 -19.77 0.20 3.90
C VAL A 29 -19.26 0.65 2.54
N PHE A 30 -18.88 -0.31 1.70
CA PHE A 30 -18.41 -0.09 0.34
C PHE A 30 -19.50 -0.43 -0.65
N THR A 31 -19.79 0.49 -1.55
CA THR A 31 -20.87 0.35 -2.54
C THR A 31 -20.34 -0.01 -3.91
N GLN A 32 -21.23 -0.43 -4.80
CA GLN A 32 -20.86 -0.84 -6.16
C GLN A 32 -20.34 0.33 -7.01
N SER A 33 -20.79 1.56 -6.75
CA SER A 33 -20.23 2.76 -7.42
C SER A 33 -18.78 3.06 -7.02
N GLY A 34 -18.28 2.42 -5.97
CA GLY A 34 -16.95 2.66 -5.41
C GLY A 34 -16.92 3.72 -4.31
N ASP A 35 -18.07 4.02 -3.69
CA ASP A 35 -18.14 4.89 -2.53
C ASP A 35 -17.89 4.10 -1.24
N LEU A 36 -17.05 4.64 -0.35
CA LEU A 36 -16.78 4.09 0.97
C LEU A 36 -17.36 5.00 2.04
N TYR A 37 -18.42 4.53 2.68
CA TYR A 37 -19.08 5.18 3.81
C TYR A 37 -18.36 4.80 5.10
N CYS A 38 -18.03 5.80 5.92
CA CYS A 38 -17.57 5.65 7.30
C CYS A 38 -18.71 6.06 8.23
N ILE A 39 -19.10 5.16 9.12
CA ILE A 39 -20.37 5.23 9.85
C ILE A 39 -20.11 4.99 11.33
N ASN A 40 -20.72 5.82 12.17
CA ASN A 40 -20.78 5.57 13.60
C ASN A 40 -21.75 4.40 13.87
N PRO A 41 -21.29 3.27 14.43
CA PRO A 41 -22.14 2.09 14.63
C PRO A 41 -23.21 2.28 15.72
N ASP A 42 -23.05 3.24 16.63
CA ASP A 42 -23.98 3.45 17.75
C ASP A 42 -25.28 4.15 17.31
N ASN A 43 -25.22 4.96 16.25
CA ASN A 43 -26.35 5.81 15.84
C ASN A 43 -26.59 5.87 14.32
N GLY A 44 -25.77 5.20 13.50
CA GLY A 44 -25.91 5.20 12.04
C GLY A 44 -25.50 6.49 11.34
N GLN A 45 -24.89 7.42 12.06
CA GLN A 45 -24.44 8.69 11.49
C GLN A 45 -23.30 8.46 10.49
N VAL A 46 -23.44 9.00 9.28
CA VAL A 46 -22.33 9.08 8.31
C VAL A 46 -21.31 10.09 8.81
N ILE A 47 -20.10 9.61 9.09
CA ILE A 47 -18.94 10.43 9.48
C ILE A 47 -18.28 10.99 8.22
N ASN A 48 -18.12 10.16 7.18
CA ASN A 48 -17.48 10.53 5.93
C ASN A 48 -17.90 9.61 4.77
N ILE A 49 -17.74 10.09 3.54
CA ILE A 49 -17.90 9.30 2.31
C ILE A 49 -16.69 9.57 1.41
N ASN A 50 -15.94 8.54 1.04
CA ASN A 50 -14.87 8.66 0.03
C ASN A 50 -15.35 8.13 -1.30
N LYS A 51 -15.16 8.93 -2.34
CA LYS A 51 -15.38 8.52 -3.73
C LYS A 51 -14.09 7.89 -4.24
N LEU A 52 -13.99 6.57 -4.14
CA LEU A 52 -12.78 5.84 -4.52
C LEU A 52 -12.82 5.40 -5.99
N TYR A 53 -13.99 5.52 -6.65
CA TYR A 53 -14.19 5.17 -8.06
C TYR A 53 -13.68 3.77 -8.42
N ALA A 54 -13.81 2.84 -7.45
CA ALA A 54 -13.38 1.46 -7.55
C ALA A 54 -14.62 0.56 -7.70
N ASN A 55 -14.93 0.21 -8.94
CA ASN A 55 -16.15 -0.53 -9.29
C ASN A 55 -15.89 -2.04 -9.53
N GLU A 56 -14.66 -2.43 -9.86
CA GLU A 56 -14.28 -3.82 -10.14
C GLU A 56 -12.89 -4.15 -9.53
N ASP A 57 -12.65 -5.43 -9.22
CA ASP A 57 -11.35 -5.98 -8.78
C ASP A 57 -10.65 -5.21 -7.64
N PHE A 58 -11.38 -4.96 -6.55
CA PHE A 58 -10.85 -4.35 -5.35
C PHE A 58 -10.55 -5.37 -4.24
N SER A 59 -9.73 -4.97 -3.27
CA SER A 59 -9.47 -5.75 -2.07
C SER A 59 -9.13 -4.83 -0.90
N PHE A 60 -9.88 -4.97 0.19
CA PHE A 60 -9.51 -4.36 1.45
C PHE A 60 -8.50 -5.24 2.18
N ILE A 61 -7.38 -4.63 2.57
CA ILE A 61 -6.35 -5.22 3.42
C ILE A 61 -6.46 -4.53 4.77
N ARG A 62 -6.79 -5.30 5.79
CA ARG A 62 -7.05 -4.84 7.16
C ARG A 62 -6.55 -5.86 8.18
N ASP A 63 -6.30 -5.41 9.39
CA ASP A 63 -5.94 -6.23 10.53
C ASP A 63 -6.82 -5.87 11.74
N GLU A 64 -6.60 -6.52 12.88
CA GLU A 64 -7.36 -6.27 14.12
C GLU A 64 -6.95 -4.96 14.82
N THR A 65 -6.04 -4.19 14.23
CA THR A 65 -5.58 -2.92 14.82
C THR A 65 -6.45 -1.76 14.36
N SER A 66 -6.55 -0.73 15.18
CA SER A 66 -7.17 0.56 14.80
C SER A 66 -6.25 1.45 13.97
N LYS A 67 -5.27 0.89 13.24
CA LYS A 67 -4.40 1.65 12.35
C LYS A 67 -4.99 1.70 10.94
N SER A 68 -4.43 2.57 10.09
CA SER A 68 -4.90 2.79 8.72
C SER A 68 -5.07 1.48 7.93
N PHE A 69 -6.21 1.24 7.32
CA PHE A 69 -6.37 0.07 6.45
C PHE A 69 -6.15 0.48 4.99
N VAL A 70 -6.00 -0.50 4.10
CA VAL A 70 -5.62 -0.24 2.71
C VAL A 70 -6.66 -0.81 1.77
N LEU A 71 -7.09 0.00 0.81
CA LEU A 71 -7.80 -0.47 -0.37
C LEU A 71 -6.78 -0.67 -1.50
N TYR A 72 -6.76 -1.86 -2.09
CA TYR A 72 -6.19 -2.05 -3.41
C TYR A 72 -7.31 -2.03 -4.45
N ALA A 73 -7.27 -1.13 -5.42
CA ALA A 73 -8.21 -1.09 -6.53
C ALA A 73 -7.60 -0.35 -7.73
N ASN A 74 -7.91 -0.78 -8.95
CA ASN A 74 -7.47 -0.09 -10.19
C ASN A 74 -5.95 0.17 -10.28
N GLY A 75 -5.12 -0.71 -9.71
CA GLY A 75 -3.67 -0.52 -9.65
C GLY A 75 -3.21 0.54 -8.65
N PHE A 76 -4.06 0.89 -7.70
CA PHE A 76 -3.78 1.82 -6.61
C PHE A 76 -3.84 1.16 -5.25
N LEU A 77 -2.91 1.52 -4.39
CA LEU A 77 -2.99 1.35 -2.95
C LEU A 77 -3.47 2.67 -2.34
N VAL A 78 -4.58 2.63 -1.62
CA VAL A 78 -5.17 3.79 -0.94
C VAL A 78 -5.18 3.52 0.56
N GLY A 79 -4.45 4.33 1.31
CA GLY A 79 -4.46 4.30 2.77
C GLY A 79 -5.66 5.07 3.31
N LEU A 80 -6.40 4.47 4.24
CA LEU A 80 -7.63 5.01 4.81
C LEU A 80 -7.51 5.10 6.33
N ASP A 81 -7.91 6.24 6.90
CA ASP A 81 -7.96 6.47 8.34
C ASP A 81 -9.21 5.79 8.95
N PRO A 82 -9.08 4.84 9.88
CA PRO A 82 -10.22 4.18 10.48
C PRO A 82 -11.06 5.09 11.38
N HIS A 83 -10.52 6.21 11.87
CA HIS A 83 -11.21 7.08 12.83
C HIS A 83 -12.19 8.04 12.18
N ASN A 84 -11.94 8.44 10.94
CA ASN A 84 -12.78 9.40 10.21
C ASN A 84 -13.06 8.96 8.76
N GLY A 85 -12.53 7.82 8.34
CA GLY A 85 -12.66 7.27 7.01
C GLY A 85 -11.88 7.98 5.92
N LYS A 86 -11.17 9.09 6.17
CA LYS A 86 -10.51 9.88 5.12
C LYS A 86 -9.37 9.12 4.46
N THR A 87 -9.16 9.41 3.18
CA THR A 87 -7.95 9.01 2.47
C THR A 87 -6.74 9.73 3.07
N LEU A 88 -5.72 8.97 3.43
CA LEU A 88 -4.44 9.46 3.94
C LEU A 88 -3.42 9.65 2.82
N TRP A 89 -3.36 8.68 1.90
CA TRP A 89 -2.42 8.63 0.80
C TRP A 89 -2.94 7.70 -0.30
N LYS A 90 -2.44 7.90 -1.53
CA LYS A 90 -2.72 7.06 -2.70
C LYS A 90 -1.42 6.85 -3.45
N ILE A 91 -1.09 5.60 -3.76
CA ILE A 91 0.15 5.21 -4.42
C ILE A 91 -0.20 4.27 -5.55
N ARG A 92 0.42 4.44 -6.72
CA ARG A 92 0.28 3.46 -7.78
C ARG A 92 1.13 2.22 -7.54
N GLU A 93 0.50 1.06 -7.63
CA GLU A 93 1.17 -0.22 -7.67
C GLU A 93 0.38 -1.16 -8.58
N THR A 94 0.88 -1.41 -9.79
CA THR A 94 0.15 -2.18 -10.78
C THR A 94 0.51 -3.68 -10.74
N ASN A 95 -0.31 -4.50 -11.40
CA ASN A 95 -0.07 -5.92 -11.61
C ASN A 95 -0.01 -6.77 -10.32
N ILE A 96 -0.65 -6.33 -9.24
CA ILE A 96 -0.88 -7.18 -8.07
C ILE A 96 -2.11 -8.05 -8.33
N THR A 97 -1.89 -9.30 -8.71
CA THR A 97 -2.94 -10.31 -8.76
C THR A 97 -3.16 -10.89 -7.36
N ASN A 98 -4.41 -11.19 -6.98
CA ASN A 98 -4.77 -11.70 -5.64
C ASN A 98 -4.17 -10.89 -4.46
N PRO A 99 -4.54 -9.61 -4.28
CA PRO A 99 -3.88 -8.69 -3.35
C PRO A 99 -3.71 -9.21 -1.91
N LYS A 100 -4.64 -10.04 -1.41
CA LYS A 100 -4.57 -10.64 -0.07
C LYS A 100 -3.32 -11.49 0.16
N ASN A 101 -2.75 -12.09 -0.88
CA ASN A 101 -1.52 -12.87 -0.76
C ASN A 101 -0.26 -12.01 -0.80
N HIS A 102 -0.32 -10.85 -1.45
CA HIS A 102 0.86 -10.04 -1.81
C HIS A 102 1.01 -8.78 -0.96
N LEU A 103 -0.05 -8.39 -0.24
CA LEU A 103 -0.11 -7.23 0.62
C LEU A 103 -0.23 -7.67 2.06
N GLN A 104 0.73 -7.29 2.91
CA GLN A 104 0.76 -7.64 4.32
C GLN A 104 0.86 -6.39 5.18
N LEU A 105 -0.06 -6.24 6.14
CA LEU A 105 0.01 -5.20 7.15
C LEU A 105 0.84 -5.69 8.33
N ILE A 106 1.94 -5.00 8.58
CA ILE A 106 2.93 -5.39 9.59
C ILE A 106 3.31 -4.15 10.40
N ASP A 107 2.88 -4.13 11.66
CA ASP A 107 3.11 -3.01 12.58
C ASP A 107 2.61 -1.67 12.01
N ASN A 108 3.53 -0.77 11.62
CA ASN A 108 3.23 0.50 10.97
C ASN A 108 3.63 0.52 9.49
N ARG A 109 3.68 -0.65 8.86
CA ARG A 109 4.13 -0.83 7.47
C ARG A 109 3.11 -1.60 6.66
N LEU A 110 2.97 -1.22 5.40
CA LEU A 110 2.40 -2.05 4.35
C LEU A 110 3.57 -2.68 3.59
N ILE A 111 3.66 -4.00 3.61
CA ILE A 111 4.61 -4.76 2.80
C ILE A 111 3.92 -5.20 1.52
N VAL A 112 4.54 -4.87 0.39
CA VAL A 112 4.11 -5.26 -0.95
C VAL A 112 5.14 -6.22 -1.51
N VAL A 113 4.71 -7.42 -1.89
CA VAL A 113 5.59 -8.44 -2.48
C VAL A 113 5.09 -8.81 -3.87
N ARG A 114 5.85 -8.43 -4.88
CA ARG A 114 5.52 -8.72 -6.29
C ARG A 114 6.63 -9.49 -6.98
N GLN A 115 6.24 -10.27 -7.96
CA GLN A 115 7.18 -10.93 -8.84
C GLN A 115 7.43 -10.12 -10.11
N VAL A 116 8.70 -9.97 -10.47
CA VAL A 116 9.12 -9.42 -11.76
C VAL A 116 10.17 -10.35 -12.36
N ASN A 117 9.80 -11.03 -13.44
CA ASN A 117 10.63 -12.07 -14.08
C ASN A 117 11.06 -13.16 -13.07
N ASN A 118 12.36 -13.34 -12.86
CA ASN A 118 12.95 -14.29 -11.92
C ASN A 118 13.39 -13.63 -10.59
N LYS A 119 12.77 -12.51 -10.22
CA LYS A 119 13.04 -11.79 -8.98
C LYS A 119 11.75 -11.51 -8.23
N ILE A 120 11.86 -11.45 -6.91
CA ILE A 120 10.85 -10.87 -6.05
C ILE A 120 11.28 -9.46 -5.69
N ILE A 121 10.37 -8.52 -5.89
CA ILE A 121 10.52 -7.15 -5.42
C ILE A 121 9.65 -6.99 -4.19
N ILE A 122 10.25 -6.49 -3.12
CA ILE A 122 9.60 -6.25 -1.85
C ILE A 122 9.71 -4.78 -1.54
N LYS A 123 8.59 -4.14 -1.29
CA LYS A 123 8.54 -2.74 -0.87
C LYS A 123 7.88 -2.65 0.49
N ALA A 124 8.40 -1.78 1.34
CA ALA A 124 7.71 -1.39 2.56
C ALA A 124 7.30 0.06 2.48
N TYR A 125 6.01 0.32 2.69
CA TYR A 125 5.48 1.67 2.79
C TYR A 125 5.08 1.95 4.24
N ALA A 126 5.29 3.18 4.70
CA ALA A 126 4.75 3.64 5.96
C ALA A 126 3.22 3.65 5.89
N ARG A 127 2.57 2.92 6.78
CA ARG A 127 1.11 2.72 6.76
C ARG A 127 0.34 4.04 6.96
N THR A 128 0.94 4.99 7.67
CA THR A 128 0.34 6.30 8.00
C THR A 128 0.51 7.35 6.91
N THR A 129 1.65 7.36 6.21
CA THR A 129 2.00 8.44 5.27
C THR A 129 2.07 7.98 3.82
N GLY A 130 2.16 6.67 3.57
CA GLY A 130 2.40 6.12 2.24
C GLY A 130 3.85 6.26 1.77
N GLU A 131 4.74 6.80 2.61
CA GLU A 131 6.15 6.96 2.28
C GLU A 131 6.81 5.60 2.03
N LEU A 132 7.57 5.48 0.94
CA LEU A 132 8.38 4.29 0.68
C LEU A 132 9.56 4.27 1.66
N LEU A 133 9.55 3.29 2.57
CA LEU A 133 10.58 3.12 3.59
C LEU A 133 11.81 2.39 3.07
N TRP A 134 11.60 1.35 2.25
CA TRP A 134 12.68 0.57 1.65
C TRP A 134 12.19 -0.31 0.49
N VAL A 135 13.14 -0.74 -0.35
CA VAL A 135 12.94 -1.72 -1.42
C VAL A 135 14.01 -2.79 -1.39
N SER A 136 13.63 -4.06 -1.54
CA SER A 136 14.57 -5.14 -1.83
C SER A 136 14.25 -5.85 -3.15
N ASN A 137 15.29 -6.32 -3.82
CA ASN A 137 15.23 -7.06 -5.08
C ASN A 137 15.90 -8.43 -4.91
N GLU A 138 15.11 -9.44 -4.58
CA GLU A 138 15.60 -10.76 -4.21
C GLU A 138 15.56 -11.73 -5.39
N LYS A 139 16.72 -12.31 -5.71
CA LYS A 139 16.79 -13.43 -6.66
C LYS A 139 16.54 -14.73 -5.91
N ILE A 140 15.27 -15.11 -5.82
CA ILE A 140 14.85 -16.34 -5.12
C ILE A 140 14.73 -17.56 -6.03
N TRP A 141 15.00 -17.42 -7.34
CA TRP A 141 15.07 -18.57 -8.26
C TRP A 141 16.53 -18.81 -8.68
N PRO A 142 17.04 -20.05 -8.57
CA PRO A 142 18.44 -20.34 -8.89
C PRO A 142 18.75 -20.16 -10.38
N ASN A 143 17.79 -20.48 -11.26
CA ASN A 143 17.94 -20.40 -12.71
C ASN A 143 17.12 -19.24 -13.31
N ASN A 144 17.48 -18.81 -14.52
CA ASN A 144 16.72 -17.78 -15.26
C ASN A 144 15.33 -18.27 -15.69
N SER A 145 15.11 -19.58 -15.65
CA SER A 145 13.81 -20.22 -15.81
C SER A 145 13.08 -20.16 -14.47
N ASN A 146 11.98 -19.42 -14.40
CA ASN A 146 11.04 -19.51 -13.28
C ASN A 146 10.12 -20.73 -13.51
N PRO A 147 10.32 -21.87 -12.82
CA PRO A 147 9.47 -23.04 -13.00
C PRO A 147 8.05 -22.82 -12.47
N ASP A 148 7.82 -21.81 -11.62
CA ASP A 148 6.53 -21.51 -10.99
C ASP A 148 5.62 -20.67 -11.92
N ASN A 149 6.04 -20.36 -13.16
CA ASN A 149 5.29 -19.57 -14.14
C ASN A 149 4.66 -18.28 -13.59
N GLY A 150 5.28 -17.70 -12.57
CA GLY A 150 4.87 -16.45 -11.96
C GLY A 150 3.73 -16.54 -10.94
N LYS A 151 3.29 -17.75 -10.53
CA LYS A 151 1.97 -17.92 -9.89
C LYS A 151 1.94 -18.59 -8.52
N GLU A 152 3.02 -19.22 -8.07
CA GLU A 152 2.96 -20.06 -6.86
C GLU A 152 4.11 -19.77 -5.89
N TYR A 153 4.06 -18.59 -5.27
CA TYR A 153 4.76 -18.34 -4.02
C TYR A 153 3.78 -18.00 -2.91
N PHE A 154 4.11 -18.42 -1.70
CA PHE A 154 3.32 -18.23 -0.50
C PHE A 154 4.09 -17.33 0.44
N ILE A 155 3.38 -16.41 1.08
CA ILE A 155 3.96 -15.47 2.03
C ILE A 155 3.39 -15.77 3.40
N GLU A 156 4.29 -15.98 4.34
CA GLU A 156 3.95 -16.17 5.75
C GLU A 156 4.72 -15.16 6.60
N VAL A 157 4.03 -14.50 7.52
CA VAL A 157 4.65 -13.54 8.45
C VAL A 157 4.79 -14.20 9.81
N LYS A 158 6.02 -14.33 10.32
CA LYS A 158 6.23 -14.78 11.68
C LYS A 158 6.24 -13.60 12.64
N LYS A 159 5.32 -13.63 13.60
CA LYS A 159 5.28 -12.73 14.74
C LYS A 159 5.96 -13.36 15.95
N ASN A 160 6.61 -12.54 16.76
CA ASN A 160 7.18 -12.97 18.04
C ASN A 160 6.14 -12.96 19.16
N ILE A 161 6.56 -13.32 20.37
CA ILE A 161 5.68 -13.41 21.55
C ILE A 161 5.03 -12.06 21.88
N SER A 162 5.70 -10.95 21.55
CA SER A 162 5.18 -9.59 21.70
C SER A 162 4.26 -9.15 20.56
N GLY A 163 4.04 -10.01 19.55
CA GLY A 163 3.22 -9.72 18.38
C GLY A 163 3.92 -8.97 17.24
N ASN A 164 5.19 -8.60 17.41
CA ASN A 164 5.96 -7.90 16.38
C ASN A 164 6.40 -8.88 15.30
N ALA A 165 6.28 -8.50 14.03
CA ALA A 165 6.80 -9.34 12.95
C ALA A 165 8.32 -9.26 12.87
N GLU A 166 8.98 -10.41 12.98
CA GLU A 166 10.44 -10.50 12.92
C GLU A 166 10.92 -10.90 11.52
N ALA A 167 10.15 -11.74 10.84
CA ALA A 167 10.54 -12.24 9.54
C ALA A 167 9.35 -12.46 8.60
N LEU A 168 9.62 -12.18 7.32
CA LEU A 168 8.78 -12.58 6.21
C LEU A 168 9.36 -13.85 5.60
N TYR A 169 8.54 -14.87 5.44
CA TYR A 169 8.91 -16.10 4.78
C TYR A 169 8.24 -16.18 3.43
N ILE A 170 9.03 -16.46 2.39
CA ILE A 170 8.56 -16.65 1.03
C ILE A 170 8.85 -18.10 0.65
N GLY A 171 7.79 -18.90 0.60
CA GLY A 171 7.85 -20.27 0.12
C GLY A 171 7.61 -20.31 -1.37
N THR A 172 8.49 -20.98 -2.12
CA THR A 172 8.25 -21.33 -3.52
C THR A 172 7.91 -22.81 -3.62
N ARG A 173 7.11 -23.20 -4.63
CA ARG A 173 6.70 -24.61 -4.76
C ARG A 173 7.87 -25.56 -5.02
N TRP A 174 8.87 -25.13 -5.80
CA TRP A 174 9.95 -26.02 -6.24
C TRP A 174 11.35 -25.66 -5.72
N ASN A 175 11.58 -24.45 -5.17
CA ASN A 175 12.93 -23.96 -4.88
C ASN A 175 13.21 -23.75 -3.39
N GLY A 176 12.21 -23.92 -2.53
CA GLY A 176 12.36 -23.90 -1.08
C GLY A 176 11.84 -22.62 -0.43
N LEU A 177 12.34 -22.37 0.78
CA LEU A 177 11.88 -21.34 1.71
C LEU A 177 12.94 -20.25 1.87
N TYR A 178 12.53 -19.00 1.66
CA TYR A 178 13.36 -17.82 1.82
C TYR A 178 12.87 -17.04 3.04
N SER A 179 13.79 -16.59 3.90
CA SER A 179 13.47 -15.75 5.05
C SER A 179 14.06 -14.36 4.88
N ILE A 180 13.29 -13.35 5.22
CA ILE A 180 13.70 -11.96 5.17
C ILE A 180 13.47 -11.37 6.55
N ASP A 181 14.55 -10.87 7.15
CA ASP A 181 14.49 -10.18 8.43
C ASP A 181 13.78 -8.83 8.23
N LEU A 182 12.66 -8.63 8.93
CA LEU A 182 11.86 -7.40 8.86
C LEU A 182 12.34 -6.34 9.86
N ALA A 183 13.22 -6.69 10.80
CA ALA A 183 13.95 -5.70 11.61
C ALA A 183 15.10 -5.08 10.82
N TRP A 184 15.56 -5.77 9.77
CA TRP A 184 16.54 -5.24 8.84
C TRP A 184 15.90 -4.15 7.96
N ASN A 185 16.46 -2.94 8.03
CA ASN A 185 16.15 -1.86 7.10
C ASN A 185 17.32 -1.75 6.11
N PRO A 186 17.21 -2.38 4.91
CA PRO A 186 18.29 -2.41 3.92
C PRO A 186 18.71 -0.99 3.49
N ASP A 187 17.79 -0.04 3.62
CA ASP A 187 17.85 1.33 3.14
C ASP A 187 17.98 2.34 4.28
N LYS A 188 18.48 1.94 5.47
CA LYS A 188 18.72 2.90 6.58
C LYS A 188 19.59 4.11 6.16
N ASN A 189 20.39 3.96 5.12
CA ASN A 189 21.21 5.01 4.51
C ASN A 189 20.78 5.39 3.08
N TYR A 190 19.63 4.89 2.62
CA TYR A 190 19.07 5.26 1.33
C TYR A 190 18.55 6.68 1.42
N ILE A 191 19.10 7.55 0.57
CA ILE A 191 18.61 8.90 0.37
C ILE A 191 17.84 8.86 -0.95
N PRO A 192 16.54 9.18 -0.96
CA PRO A 192 15.76 9.25 -2.19
C PRO A 192 16.48 10.08 -3.27
N ALA A 193 16.42 9.63 -4.52
CA ALA A 193 17.05 10.36 -5.63
C ALA A 193 16.56 11.80 -5.72
N ALA A 194 15.27 12.04 -5.43
CA ALA A 194 14.69 13.38 -5.34
C ALA A 194 15.36 14.25 -4.26
N ASP A 195 15.67 13.69 -3.09
CA ASP A 195 16.36 14.42 -2.01
C ASP A 195 17.82 14.71 -2.38
N LEU A 196 18.49 13.77 -3.06
CA LEU A 196 19.83 13.99 -3.60
C LEU A 196 19.84 15.10 -4.66
N TYR A 197 18.91 15.07 -5.61
CA TYR A 197 18.79 16.08 -6.66
C TYR A 197 18.40 17.45 -6.09
N ASN A 198 17.49 17.51 -5.11
CA ASN A 198 17.15 18.74 -4.40
C ASN A 198 18.35 19.34 -3.68
N HIS A 199 19.12 18.51 -2.96
CA HIS A 199 20.31 18.98 -2.26
C HIS A 199 21.37 19.48 -3.24
N LEU A 200 21.59 18.76 -4.34
CA LEU A 200 22.55 19.14 -5.38
C LEU A 200 22.12 20.42 -6.11
N ALA A 201 20.83 20.58 -6.42
CA ALA A 201 20.28 21.81 -6.98
C ALA A 201 20.52 23.01 -6.04
N SER A 202 20.31 22.82 -4.72
CA SER A 202 20.62 23.85 -3.72
C SER A 202 22.10 24.25 -3.72
N CYS A 203 23.00 23.28 -3.93
CA CYS A 203 24.44 23.57 -4.08
C CYS A 203 24.74 24.37 -5.35
N TYR A 204 24.17 23.99 -6.50
CA TYR A 204 24.38 24.71 -7.77
C TYR A 204 23.82 26.14 -7.73
N ASN A 205 22.66 26.34 -7.10
CA ASN A 205 22.07 27.65 -6.90
C ASN A 205 22.99 28.58 -6.07
N LYS A 206 23.69 28.04 -5.07
CA LYS A 206 24.64 28.81 -4.23
C LYS A 206 25.90 29.24 -4.98
N ILE A 207 26.27 28.57 -6.06
CA ILE A 207 27.41 28.96 -6.91
C ILE A 207 26.94 29.69 -8.18
N GLU A 208 25.68 30.14 -8.20
CA GLU A 208 25.05 30.89 -9.29
C GLU A 208 24.99 30.12 -10.64
N ASP A 209 25.12 28.79 -10.60
CA ASP A 209 24.88 27.93 -11.76
C ASP A 209 23.41 27.53 -11.81
N PHE A 210 22.59 28.49 -12.25
CA PHE A 210 21.14 28.34 -12.27
C PHE A 210 20.68 27.31 -13.31
N THR A 211 21.44 27.10 -14.39
CA THR A 211 21.11 26.15 -15.45
C THR A 211 21.16 24.70 -14.93
N GLU A 212 22.23 24.33 -14.21
CA GLU A 212 22.30 22.98 -13.63
C GLU A 212 21.34 22.81 -12.44
N SER A 213 21.11 23.86 -11.66
CA SER A 213 20.10 23.83 -10.60
C SER A 213 18.70 23.57 -11.16
N GLU A 214 18.30 24.28 -12.22
CA GLU A 214 16.99 24.11 -12.86
C GLU A 214 16.85 22.71 -13.47
N ARG A 215 17.88 22.23 -14.18
CA ARG A 215 17.90 20.88 -14.75
C ARG A 215 17.65 19.80 -13.69
N LEU A 216 18.29 19.92 -12.53
CA LEU A 216 18.14 18.96 -11.43
C LEU A 216 16.78 19.06 -10.73
N LEU A 217 16.21 20.26 -10.60
CA LEU A 217 14.86 20.44 -10.06
C LEU A 217 13.79 19.85 -10.99
N ILE A 218 14.00 19.90 -12.31
CA ILE A 218 13.12 19.20 -13.27
C ILE A 218 13.15 17.69 -13.00
N HIS A 219 14.32 17.08 -12.74
CA HIS A 219 14.39 15.66 -12.36
C HIS A 219 13.67 15.35 -11.04
N VAL A 220 13.63 16.28 -10.09
CA VAL A 220 12.86 16.14 -8.85
C VAL A 220 11.37 16.14 -9.15
N VAL A 221 10.91 17.09 -9.96
CA VAL A 221 9.51 17.17 -10.40
C VAL A 221 9.15 15.92 -11.17
N ASP A 222 9.97 15.46 -12.11
CA ASP A 222 9.72 14.22 -12.87
C ASP A 222 9.65 12.98 -11.99
N VAL A 223 10.45 12.90 -10.92
CA VAL A 223 10.39 11.77 -9.96
C VAL A 223 9.13 11.83 -9.10
N ILE A 224 8.71 13.03 -8.70
CA ILE A 224 7.47 13.26 -7.93
C ILE A 224 6.25 13.06 -8.83
N ASP A 225 6.29 13.51 -10.08
CA ASP A 225 5.26 13.33 -11.09
C ASP A 225 5.22 11.89 -11.57
N GLN A 226 6.32 11.15 -11.70
CA GLN A 226 6.26 9.69 -11.88
C GLN A 226 5.63 8.97 -10.69
N GLN A 227 5.61 9.58 -9.49
CA GLN A 227 4.85 9.05 -8.36
C GLN A 227 3.37 9.49 -8.40
N ASN A 228 3.04 10.61 -9.07
CA ASN A 228 1.72 11.27 -9.08
C ASN A 228 0.91 11.15 -10.39
N GLU A 229 1.50 11.18 -11.58
CA GLU A 229 0.88 10.84 -12.88
C GLU A 229 0.49 9.37 -12.93
N ASP A 230 1.25 8.55 -12.22
CA ASP A 230 0.88 7.20 -11.90
C ASP A 230 -0.38 7.16 -10.98
N ALA A 231 -0.78 8.28 -10.33
CA ALA A 231 -1.89 8.45 -9.38
C ALA A 231 -3.21 9.08 -9.89
N LEU A 232 -3.30 9.43 -11.18
CA LEU A 232 -4.54 9.91 -11.84
C LEU A 232 -5.27 8.77 -12.56
#